data_AF-A0A653IH45-F1
#
_entry.id   AF-A0A653IH45-F1
#
_cell.length_a   1.000
_cell.length_b   1.000
_cell.length_c   1.000
_cell.angle_alpha   90.00
_cell.angle_beta   90.00
_cell.angle_gamma   90.00
#
_symmetry.space_group_name_H-M   'P 1'
#
loop_
_entity.id
_entity.type
_entity.pdbx_description
1 polymer ?
#
loop_
_entity_poly.entity_id
_entity_poly.type
_entity_poly.pdbx_seq_one_letter_code
_entity_poly.pdbx_strand_id
1 'polypeptide(L)'
;MDKKMAQSRTMQASCFEFISTLFPGETFQFMEAQTVPDAFGQIGTYLTFKSKERELKFSFVEQAHQKFERVFLAQKSNESSFFSRLLEATYEEETLDIHHIVKSD
;
A
#
# COMPACT_ATOMS: atom_id res chain seq x y z
N MET A 1 10.43 -14.61 -18.89
CA MET A 1 9.46 -13.88 -18.05
C MET A 1 10.22 -13.24 -16.91
N ASP A 2 10.30 -11.91 -16.91
CA ASP A 2 11.06 -11.12 -15.96
C ASP A 2 10.59 -11.32 -14.52
N LYS A 3 11.50 -11.74 -13.64
CA LYS A 3 11.24 -11.92 -12.19
C LYS A 3 10.59 -10.68 -11.55
N LYS A 4 10.93 -9.48 -12.03
CA LYS A 4 10.35 -8.20 -11.58
C LYS A 4 8.85 -8.06 -11.88
N MET A 5 8.37 -8.56 -13.03
CA MET A 5 6.95 -8.51 -13.36
C MET A 5 6.14 -9.52 -12.54
N ALA A 6 6.72 -10.68 -12.22
CA ALA A 6 6.10 -11.67 -11.35
C ALA A 6 5.94 -11.13 -9.93
N GLN A 7 7.02 -10.56 -9.36
CA GLN A 7 7.02 -9.96 -8.03
C GLN A 7 6.01 -8.81 -7.90
N SER A 8 5.92 -7.93 -8.91
CA SER A 8 4.94 -6.84 -8.93
C SER A 8 3.49 -7.33 -8.93
N ARG A 9 3.19 -8.44 -9.65
CA ARG A 9 1.85 -9.04 -9.65
C ARG A 9 1.50 -9.67 -8.30
N THR A 10 2.45 -10.33 -7.65
CA THR A 10 2.20 -10.94 -6.35
C THR A 10 1.95 -9.89 -5.27
N MET A 11 2.77 -8.84 -5.22
CA MET A 11 2.59 -7.70 -4.32
C MET A 11 1.24 -7.01 -4.48
N GLN A 12 0.80 -6.82 -5.73
CA GLN A 12 -0.53 -6.27 -6.03
C GLN A 12 -1.65 -7.19 -5.50
N ALA A 13 -1.52 -8.51 -5.65
CA ALA A 13 -2.50 -9.47 -5.16
C ALA A 13 -2.60 -9.44 -3.62
N SER A 14 -1.47 -9.41 -2.91
CA SER A 14 -1.43 -9.28 -1.45
C SER A 14 -2.11 -8.00 -0.97
N CYS A 15 -1.86 -6.87 -1.65
CA CYS A 15 -2.54 -5.61 -1.35
C CYS A 15 -4.05 -5.72 -1.56
N PHE A 16 -4.49 -6.38 -2.63
CA PHE A 16 -5.90 -6.56 -2.94
C PHE A 16 -6.61 -7.39 -1.88
N GLU A 17 -6.03 -8.51 -1.47
CA GLU A 17 -6.56 -9.34 -0.40
C GLU A 17 -6.68 -8.52 0.89
N PHE A 18 -5.60 -7.83 1.25
CA PHE A 18 -5.53 -7.01 2.45
C PHE A 18 -6.61 -5.91 2.50
N ILE A 19 -6.79 -5.11 1.44
CA ILE A 19 -7.84 -4.08 1.42
C ILE A 19 -9.25 -4.68 1.38
N SER A 20 -9.42 -5.85 0.77
CA SER A 20 -10.73 -6.54 0.75
C SER A 20 -11.12 -7.01 2.15
N THR A 21 -10.15 -7.38 2.99
CA THR A 21 -10.38 -7.68 4.41
C THR A 21 -10.68 -6.43 5.23
N LEU A 22 -9.97 -5.32 5.00
CA LEU A 22 -10.18 -4.06 5.73
C LEU A 22 -11.52 -3.39 5.38
N PHE A 23 -11.97 -3.53 4.14
CA PHE A 23 -13.14 -2.86 3.60
C PHE A 23 -14.07 -3.86 2.88
N PRO A 24 -14.72 -4.79 3.61
CA PRO A 24 -15.45 -5.92 3.03
C PRO A 24 -16.67 -5.53 2.18
N GLY A 25 -17.08 -4.26 2.18
CA GLY A 25 -18.18 -3.73 1.35
C GLY A 25 -17.74 -2.93 0.14
N GLU A 26 -16.43 -2.71 -0.05
CA GLU A 26 -15.90 -1.87 -1.13
C GLU A 26 -15.22 -2.72 -2.21
N THR A 27 -15.55 -2.45 -3.47
CA THR A 27 -14.80 -3.00 -4.60
C THR A 27 -13.72 -2.00 -5.01
N PHE A 28 -12.47 -2.42 -4.92
CA PHE A 28 -11.32 -1.63 -5.37
C PHE A 28 -10.91 -2.01 -6.78
N GLN A 29 -10.43 -1.02 -7.52
CA GLN A 29 -9.74 -1.18 -8.79
C GLN A 29 -8.29 -0.74 -8.62
N PHE A 30 -7.38 -1.50 -9.21
CA PHE A 30 -5.98 -1.09 -9.27
C PHE A 30 -5.83 0.02 -10.31
N MET A 31 -5.20 1.11 -9.90
CA MET A 31 -5.03 2.29 -10.74
C MET A 31 -3.64 2.33 -11.35
N GLU A 32 -2.61 2.25 -10.51
CA GLU A 32 -1.22 2.37 -10.94
C GLU A 32 -0.22 1.80 -9.94
N ALA A 33 0.95 1.46 -10.47
CA ALA A 33 2.17 1.20 -9.71
C ALA A 33 3.23 2.22 -10.12
N GLN A 34 3.84 2.86 -9.14
CA GLN A 34 4.91 3.83 -9.36
C GLN A 34 6.10 3.47 -8.49
N THR A 35 7.29 3.55 -9.07
CA THR A 35 8.54 3.44 -8.32
C THR A 35 9.23 4.79 -8.43
N VAL A 36 9.23 5.56 -7.34
CA VAL A 36 9.79 6.92 -7.32
C VAL A 36 10.65 7.13 -6.08
N PRO A 37 11.71 7.96 -6.18
CA PRO A 37 12.47 8.37 -5.01
C PRO A 37 11.57 9.09 -4.00
N ASP A 38 11.75 8.79 -2.73
CA ASP A 38 11.17 9.55 -1.63
C ASP A 38 11.92 10.88 -1.39
N ALA A 39 11.48 11.65 -0.40
CA ALA A 39 12.09 12.93 -0.06
C ALA A 39 13.56 12.84 0.41
N PHE A 40 14.03 11.63 0.73
CA PHE A 40 15.40 11.33 1.16
C PHE A 40 16.22 10.64 0.05
N GLY A 41 15.65 10.49 -1.15
CA GLY A 41 16.30 9.86 -2.30
C GLY A 41 16.27 8.32 -2.28
N GLN A 42 15.54 7.70 -1.35
CA GLN A 42 15.33 6.25 -1.33
C GLN A 42 14.25 5.85 -2.32
N ILE A 43 14.47 4.78 -3.08
CA ILE A 43 13.48 4.31 -4.05
C ILE A 43 12.33 3.63 -3.30
N GLY A 44 11.13 4.23 -3.36
CA GLY A 44 9.91 3.67 -2.81
C GLY A 44 9.00 3.13 -3.92
N THR A 45 8.28 2.05 -3.62
CA THR A 45 7.22 1.54 -4.50
C THR A 45 5.86 1.96 -3.94
N TYR A 46 5.00 2.46 -4.82
CA TYR A 46 3.67 2.93 -4.48
C TYR A 46 2.63 2.20 -5.33
N LEU A 47 1.58 1.70 -4.70
CA LEU A 47 0.44 1.10 -5.38
C LEU A 47 -0.83 1.88 -5.02
N THR A 48 -1.56 2.30 -6.04
CA THR A 48 -2.80 3.06 -5.87
C THR A 48 -3.99 2.20 -6.24
N PHE A 49 -4.98 2.16 -5.35
CA PHE A 49 -6.26 1.48 -5.54
C PHE A 49 -7.40 2.47 -5.34
N LYS A 50 -8.51 2.28 -6.04
CA LYS A 50 -9.65 3.20 -5.96
C LYS A 50 -10.97 2.44 -5.88
N SER A 51 -11.81 2.83 -4.93
CA SER A 51 -13.22 2.44 -4.85
C SER A 51 -14.12 3.63 -5.21
N LYS A 52 -15.43 3.47 -5.08
CA LYS A 52 -16.39 4.58 -5.19
C LYS A 52 -16.26 5.59 -4.04
N GLU A 53 -15.80 5.13 -2.87
CA GLU A 53 -15.79 5.91 -1.63
C GLU A 53 -14.45 6.58 -1.36
N ARG A 54 -13.34 5.93 -1.77
CA ARG A 54 -11.99 6.38 -1.45
C ARG A 54 -10.94 5.94 -2.46
N GLU A 55 -9.83 6.63 -2.41
CA GLU A 55 -8.57 6.22 -3.03
C GLU A 55 -7.60 5.78 -1.92
N LEU A 56 -6.97 4.63 -2.10
CA LEU A 56 -5.99 4.05 -1.21
C LEU A 56 -4.62 4.07 -1.87
N LYS A 57 -3.61 4.49 -1.12
CA LYS A 57 -2.22 4.49 -1.55
C LYS A 57 -1.40 3.67 -0.57
N PHE A 58 -0.85 2.57 -1.06
CA PHE A 58 0.20 1.83 -0.38
C PHE A 58 1.55 2.45 -0.70
N SER A 59 2.38 2.63 0.33
CA SER A 59 3.76 3.10 0.20
C SER A 59 4.68 2.09 0.85
N PHE A 60 5.52 1.44 0.03
CA PHE A 60 6.48 0.44 0.45
C PHE A 60 7.85 1.09 0.59
N VAL A 61 8.43 0.94 1.77
CA VAL A 61 9.69 1.55 2.16
C VAL A 61 10.65 0.44 2.58
N GLU A 62 11.66 0.20 1.74
CA GLU A 62 12.77 -0.70 2.06
C GLU A 62 13.47 -0.24 3.35
N GLN A 63 13.88 -1.20 4.18
CA GLN A 63 14.57 -0.93 5.43
C GLN A 63 16.02 -1.43 5.30
N ALA A 64 17.00 -0.56 5.53
CA ALA A 64 18.43 -0.85 5.29
C ALA A 64 18.99 -2.07 6.05
N HIS A 65 18.32 -2.52 7.12
CA HIS A 65 18.78 -3.59 8.00
C HIS A 65 17.73 -4.66 8.29
N GLN A 66 16.58 -4.64 7.62
CA GLN A 66 15.49 -5.59 7.88
C GLN A 66 15.17 -6.41 6.64
N LYS A 67 14.61 -7.61 6.85
CA LYS A 67 14.20 -8.53 5.78
C LYS A 67 12.82 -8.22 5.21
N PHE A 68 12.14 -7.21 5.76
CA PHE A 68 10.79 -6.83 5.41
C PHE A 68 10.71 -5.36 4.99
N GLU A 69 9.69 -5.02 4.20
CA GLU A 69 9.38 -3.64 3.86
C GLU A 69 8.36 -3.07 4.85
N ARG A 70 8.52 -1.80 5.22
CA ARG A 70 7.47 -1.08 5.93
C ARG A 70 6.45 -0.57 4.93
N VAL A 71 5.18 -0.78 5.23
CA VAL A 71 4.07 -0.43 4.36
C VAL A 71 3.16 0.56 5.04
N PHE A 72 2.98 1.73 4.45
CA PHE A 72 2.02 2.72 4.91
C PHE A 72 0.80 2.69 4.00
N LEU A 73 -0.38 2.49 4.59
CA LEU A 73 -1.63 2.63 3.88
C LEU A 73 -2.22 4.00 4.21
N ALA A 74 -2.36 4.83 3.18
CA ALA A 74 -3.03 6.12 3.28
C ALA A 74 -4.33 6.08 2.48
N GLN A 75 -5.32 6.87 2.92
CA GLN A 75 -6.59 7.01 2.24
C GLN A 75 -6.88 8.47 1.91
N LYS A 76 -7.60 8.68 0.81
CA LYS A 76 -8.21 9.94 0.42
C LYS A 76 -9.68 9.66 0.15
N SER A 77 -10.57 10.17 1.00
CA SER A 77 -12.03 10.00 0.86
C SER A 77 -12.64 11.16 0.07
N ASN A 78 -13.92 11.06 -0.26
CA ASN A 78 -14.67 12.17 -0.85
C ASN A 78 -14.77 13.40 0.08
N GLU A 79 -14.51 13.23 1.38
CA GLU A 79 -14.55 14.29 2.39
C GLU A 79 -13.24 15.09 2.48
N SER A 80 -12.12 14.55 1.98
CA SER A 80 -10.81 15.19 2.04
C SER A 80 -10.07 15.07 0.72
N SER A 81 -9.54 16.20 0.21
CA SER A 81 -8.71 16.20 -0.99
C SER A 81 -7.29 15.65 -0.77
N PHE A 82 -6.91 15.42 0.49
CA PHE A 82 -5.57 14.97 0.91
C PHE A 82 -5.57 13.53 1.41
N PHE A 83 -4.45 12.84 1.18
CA PHE A 83 -4.20 11.53 1.77
C PHE A 83 -3.90 11.66 3.26
N SER A 84 -4.61 10.90 4.08
CA SER A 84 -4.32 10.71 5.50
C SER A 84 -3.88 9.27 5.76
N ARG A 85 -2.91 9.08 6.67
CA ARG A 85 -2.42 7.74 7.01
C ARG A 85 -3.50 7.00 7.80
N LEU A 86 -3.83 5.79 7.36
CA LEU A 86 -4.78 4.91 8.02
C LEU A 86 -4.08 3.91 8.93
N LEU A 87 -3.02 3.27 8.43
CA LEU A 87 -2.28 2.26 9.18
C LEU A 87 -0.85 2.08 8.66
N GLU A 88 -0.09 1.35 9.44
CA GLU A 88 1.24 0.85 9.15
C GLU A 88 1.23 -0.67 9.22
N ALA A 89 1.86 -1.30 8.24
CA ALA A 89 1.98 -2.75 8.08
C ALA A 89 3.41 -3.12 7.72
N THR A 90 3.70 -4.40 7.74
CA THR A 90 4.94 -4.99 7.22
C THR A 90 4.63 -5.89 6.04
N TYR A 91 5.46 -5.84 5.01
CA TYR A 91 5.42 -6.77 3.89
C TYR A 91 6.64 -7.70 3.95
N GLU A 92 6.38 -8.97 4.19
CA GLU A 92 7.38 -10.04 4.25
C GLU A 92 6.78 -11.29 3.63
N GLU A 93 7.57 -12.04 2.85
CA GLU A 93 7.13 -13.31 2.24
C GLU A 93 5.74 -13.22 1.56
N GLU A 94 5.52 -12.15 0.79
CA GLU A 94 4.28 -11.92 0.03
C GLU A 94 3.02 -11.69 0.89
N THR A 95 3.19 -11.45 2.19
CA THR A 95 2.09 -11.24 3.14
C THR A 95 2.15 -9.84 3.75
N LEU A 96 0.98 -9.23 3.97
CA LEU A 96 0.84 -7.93 4.66
C LEU A 96 0.29 -8.14 6.07
N ASP A 97 1.07 -7.75 7.08
CA ASP A 97 0.67 -7.84 8.49
C ASP A 97 0.53 -6.45 9.10
N ILE A 98 -0.61 -6.19 9.75
CA ILE A 98 -0.86 -4.91 10.43
C ILE A 98 0.07 -4.77 11.61
N HIS A 99 0.89 -3.72 11.60
CA HIS A 99 1.76 -3.37 12.71
C HIS A 99 1.10 -2.34 13.64
N HIS A 100 0.43 -1.33 13.07
CA HIS A 100 -0.22 -0.27 13.83
C HIS A 100 -1.38 0.37 13.05
N ILE A 101 -2.52 0.60 13.71
CA ILE A 101 -3.63 1.37 13.13
C ILE A 101 -3.54 2.81 13.65
N VAL A 102 -3.47 3.78 12.74
CA VAL A 102 -3.49 5.20 13.11
C VAL A 102 -4.92 5.54 13.52
N LYS A 103 -5.13 5.83 14.80
CA LYS A 103 -6.38 6.45 15.25
C LYS A 103 -6.43 7.87 14.70
N SER A 104 -7.43 8.15 13.89
CA SER A 104 -7.82 9.52 13.58
C SER A 104 -8.42 10.14 14.84
N ASP A 105 -7.84 11.22 15.34
CA ASP A 105 -8.47 12.08 16.36
C ASP A 105 -9.71 12.79 15.79
#